data_AF-A0A539DNH4-F1
#
_entry.id   AF-A0A539DNH4-F1
#
_cell.length_a   1.000
_cell.length_b   1.000
_cell.length_c   1.000
_cell.angle_alpha   90.00
_cell.angle_beta   90.00
_cell.angle_gamma   90.00
#
_symmetry.space_group_name_H-M   'P 1'
#
loop_
_entity.id
_entity.type
_entity.pdbx_description
1 polymer ?
#
loop_
_entity_poly.entity_id
_entity_poly.type
_entity_poly.pdbx_seq_one_letter_code
_entity_poly.pdbx_strand_id
1 'polypeptide(L)'
;MHSQKKFQPHFSLEFFPPKTAEGASKLRQTRAMLAQLNPAYISVTFGAGGSTQEGTLDTVTEIQASGTPAAPHLSCIGSTKESLRHILATYRERNITRIVALRGDMPSGMRSSGELRHANELVEFIRAETGDLFSIEVAAYPEFHPQAASAAEDLKNFQRKVAAGANSAITQYFYNSDAYFRFVESCAALGLDIPRIAACLWPGCGDRAVSSATRPRGTGTPLLHHEPGGTNYHDLAQFRFIKPGVAPHRMRVPRLYLDQPLALQQAVLLDKEASHYLTRVLRLRERAKVILFNGAGGEYLATLTATAPNATLLPEYFTEPLSESPLILHLAQGISRGERMHYAIQKAVELGVSTIQPIVSRYCEVKLDQERSSKRQLHWQ
;
A
#
# COMPACT_ATOMS: atom_id res chain seq x y z
N MET A 1 1.85 -3.26 18.58
CA MET A 1 0.58 -2.50 18.74
C MET A 1 0.33 -1.86 20.13
N HIS A 2 0.94 -2.31 21.23
CA HIS A 2 0.66 -1.78 22.59
C HIS A 2 0.74 -0.25 22.71
N SER A 3 1.70 0.38 22.03
CA SER A 3 1.87 1.84 22.00
C SER A 3 0.68 2.62 21.43
N GLN A 4 -0.22 1.96 20.70
CA GLN A 4 -1.40 2.62 20.11
C GLN A 4 -2.69 2.38 20.91
N LYS A 5 -2.71 1.42 21.84
CA LYS A 5 -3.92 1.08 22.63
C LYS A 5 -4.42 2.22 23.53
N LYS A 6 -3.56 3.20 23.83
CA LYS A 6 -3.90 4.36 24.65
C LYS A 6 -4.66 5.46 23.90
N PHE A 7 -4.65 5.42 22.57
CA PHE A 7 -5.39 6.38 21.75
C PHE A 7 -6.77 5.82 21.45
N GLN A 8 -7.80 6.64 21.58
CA GLN A 8 -9.16 6.22 21.25
C GLN A 8 -9.29 6.02 19.73
N PRO A 9 -9.80 4.86 19.27
CA PRO A 9 -10.10 4.66 17.86
C PRO A 9 -11.16 5.65 17.40
N HIS A 10 -10.90 6.31 16.28
CA HIS A 10 -11.89 7.14 15.62
C HIS A 10 -11.83 6.91 14.11
N PHE A 11 -12.93 7.24 13.44
CA PHE A 11 -13.07 7.11 12.00
C PHE A 11 -13.04 8.50 11.34
N SER A 12 -12.44 8.61 10.16
CA SER A 12 -12.40 9.83 9.36
C SER A 12 -12.62 9.50 7.88
N LEU A 13 -13.01 10.49 7.10
CA LEU A 13 -13.24 10.36 5.66
C LEU A 13 -12.33 11.33 4.90
N GLU A 14 -11.93 10.98 3.69
CA GLU A 14 -11.18 11.85 2.79
C GLU A 14 -11.97 12.05 1.49
N PHE A 15 -12.10 13.30 1.03
CA PHE A 15 -12.70 13.64 -0.26
C PHE A 15 -11.74 14.43 -1.14
N PHE A 16 -11.95 14.29 -2.45
CA PHE A 16 -11.37 15.18 -3.44
C PHE A 16 -12.29 16.38 -3.68
N PRO A 17 -11.73 17.60 -3.83
CA PRO A 17 -12.54 18.76 -4.16
C PRO A 17 -13.18 18.56 -5.54
N PRO A 18 -14.47 18.90 -5.71
CA PRO A 18 -15.18 18.73 -6.97
C PRO A 18 -14.64 19.74 -8.00
N LYS A 19 -14.54 19.30 -9.27
CA LYS A 19 -14.14 20.17 -10.39
C LYS A 19 -15.32 20.78 -11.14
N THR A 20 -16.54 20.32 -10.86
CA THR A 20 -17.77 20.74 -11.56
C THR A 20 -18.90 20.93 -10.56
N ALA A 21 -19.89 21.75 -10.92
CA ALA A 21 -21.09 21.98 -10.08
C ALA A 21 -21.91 20.70 -9.85
N GLU A 22 -21.98 19.82 -10.84
CA GLU A 22 -22.60 18.50 -10.70
C GLU A 22 -21.84 17.63 -9.69
N GLY A 23 -20.50 17.64 -9.77
CA GLY A 23 -19.64 16.95 -8.81
C GLY A 23 -19.82 17.47 -7.39
N ALA A 24 -19.94 18.79 -7.21
CA ALA A 24 -20.22 19.40 -5.92
C ALA A 24 -21.57 18.96 -5.36
N SER A 25 -22.62 18.91 -6.19
CA SER A 25 -23.95 18.45 -5.77
C SER A 25 -23.94 16.97 -5.37
N LYS A 26 -23.24 16.11 -6.13
CA LYS A 26 -23.04 14.69 -5.78
C LYS A 26 -22.24 14.52 -4.48
N LEU A 27 -21.22 15.35 -4.28
CA LEU A 27 -20.41 15.34 -3.05
C LEU A 27 -21.27 15.71 -1.84
N ARG A 28 -22.12 16.74 -1.93
CA ARG A 28 -23.07 17.08 -0.85
C ARG A 28 -23.98 15.91 -0.47
N GLN A 29 -24.58 15.26 -1.47
CA GLN A 29 -25.46 14.12 -1.23
C GLN A 29 -24.71 12.96 -0.56
N THR A 30 -23.53 12.62 -1.09
CA THR A 30 -22.68 11.54 -0.56
C THR A 30 -22.24 11.83 0.88
N ARG A 31 -21.84 13.08 1.14
CA ARG A 31 -21.46 13.55 2.47
C ARG A 31 -22.61 13.47 3.47
N ALA A 32 -23.83 13.87 3.08
CA ALA A 32 -25.00 13.77 3.95
C ALA A 32 -25.32 12.31 4.32
N MET A 33 -25.11 11.36 3.39
CA MET A 33 -25.26 9.94 3.68
C MET A 33 -24.17 9.43 4.64
N LEU A 34 -22.91 9.79 4.38
CA LEU A 34 -21.77 9.31 5.18
C LEU A 34 -21.66 10.00 6.55
N ALA A 35 -22.25 11.18 6.73
CA ALA A 35 -22.32 11.87 8.02
C ALA A 35 -23.03 11.03 9.10
N GLN A 36 -23.90 10.09 8.70
CA GLN A 36 -24.55 9.14 9.61
C GLN A 36 -23.56 8.21 10.31
N LEU A 37 -22.34 8.05 9.77
CA LEU A 37 -21.26 7.27 10.39
C LEU A 37 -20.53 8.05 11.50
N ASN A 38 -20.92 9.30 11.75
CA ASN A 38 -20.33 10.20 12.75
C ASN A 38 -18.79 10.25 12.67
N PRO A 39 -18.21 10.62 11.51
CA PRO A 39 -16.75 10.72 11.37
C PRO A 39 -16.20 11.82 12.30
N ALA A 40 -15.06 11.56 12.93
CA ALA A 40 -14.39 12.54 13.79
C ALA A 40 -13.98 13.81 13.03
N TYR A 41 -13.61 13.65 11.76
CA TYR A 41 -13.42 14.74 10.81
C TYR A 41 -13.44 14.23 9.37
N ILE A 42 -13.54 15.18 8.43
CA ILE A 42 -13.43 14.92 7.00
C ILE A 42 -12.26 15.73 6.42
N SER A 43 -11.27 15.06 5.83
CA SER A 43 -10.20 15.73 5.11
C SER A 43 -10.56 16.00 3.65
N VAL A 44 -10.03 17.10 3.11
CA VAL A 44 -10.18 17.45 1.69
C VAL A 44 -8.81 17.60 1.06
N THR A 45 -8.57 16.84 -0.02
CA THR A 45 -7.26 16.81 -0.68
C THR A 45 -6.94 18.14 -1.37
N PHE A 46 -5.66 18.46 -1.43
CA PHE A 46 -5.13 19.63 -2.13
C PHE A 46 -4.58 19.19 -3.49
N GLY A 47 -5.02 19.81 -4.59
CA GLY A 47 -4.55 19.41 -5.92
C GLY A 47 -3.08 19.74 -6.15
N ALA A 48 -2.42 18.92 -6.97
CA ALA A 48 -1.03 19.10 -7.33
C ALA A 48 -0.75 20.50 -7.89
N GLY A 49 0.33 21.13 -7.42
CA GLY A 49 0.78 22.45 -7.84
C GLY A 49 -0.15 23.61 -7.46
N GLY A 50 -1.05 23.45 -6.49
CA GLY A 50 -1.92 24.54 -6.03
C GLY A 50 -3.06 24.89 -7.00
N SER A 51 -3.31 24.08 -8.02
CA SER A 51 -4.36 24.35 -9.03
C SER A 51 -5.81 24.34 -8.50
N THR A 52 -6.04 23.95 -7.24
CA THR A 52 -7.38 23.80 -6.62
C THR A 52 -7.44 24.31 -5.18
N GLN A 53 -6.64 25.33 -4.83
CA GLN A 53 -6.64 25.88 -3.46
C GLN A 53 -8.04 26.36 -3.05
N GLU A 54 -8.70 27.12 -3.94
CA GLU A 54 -10.06 27.63 -3.74
C GLU A 54 -11.08 26.50 -3.56
N GLY A 55 -11.08 25.51 -4.46
CA GLY A 55 -11.98 24.36 -4.35
C GLY A 55 -11.80 23.55 -3.07
N THR A 56 -10.58 23.48 -2.53
CA THR A 56 -10.30 22.84 -1.24
C THR A 56 -10.95 23.64 -0.10
N LEU A 57 -10.71 24.95 -0.04
CA LEU A 57 -11.24 25.82 1.00
C LEU A 57 -12.77 25.89 0.98
N ASP A 58 -13.37 25.99 -0.20
CA ASP A 58 -14.82 26.02 -0.36
C ASP A 58 -15.46 24.72 0.15
N THR A 59 -14.88 23.58 -0.23
CA THR A 59 -15.36 22.27 0.21
C THR A 59 -15.23 22.12 1.73
N VAL A 60 -14.10 22.51 2.31
CA VAL A 60 -13.87 22.47 3.77
C VAL A 60 -14.87 23.36 4.50
N THR A 61 -15.10 24.57 4.01
CA THR A 61 -16.06 25.52 4.59
C THR A 61 -17.49 24.94 4.54
N GLU A 62 -17.88 24.34 3.42
CA GLU A 62 -19.20 23.71 3.25
C GLU A 62 -19.38 22.50 4.18
N ILE A 63 -18.32 21.72 4.41
CA ILE A 63 -18.33 20.62 5.38
C ILE A 63 -18.51 21.16 6.80
N GLN A 64 -17.74 22.18 7.21
CA GLN A 64 -17.88 22.79 8.53
C GLN A 64 -19.27 23.40 8.76
N ALA A 65 -19.84 24.06 7.75
CA ALA A 65 -21.18 24.63 7.81
C ALA A 65 -22.28 23.59 8.06
N SER A 66 -22.02 22.33 7.74
CA SER A 66 -22.93 21.21 8.04
C SER A 66 -22.74 20.58 9.43
N GLY A 67 -21.82 21.12 10.24
CA GLY A 67 -21.56 20.66 11.61
C GLY A 67 -20.50 19.56 11.73
N THR A 68 -19.83 19.16 10.65
CA THR A 68 -18.74 18.17 10.71
C THR A 68 -17.38 18.87 10.71
N PRO A 69 -16.45 18.55 11.63
CA PRO A 69 -15.09 19.06 11.57
C PRO A 69 -14.41 18.70 10.24
N ALA A 70 -13.66 19.64 9.66
CA ALA A 70 -13.00 19.45 8.39
C ALA A 70 -11.52 19.84 8.44
N ALA A 71 -10.71 19.17 7.63
CA ALA A 71 -9.26 19.37 7.57
C ALA A 71 -8.79 19.55 6.11
N PRO A 72 -8.33 20.75 5.69
CA PRO A 72 -7.68 20.90 4.41
C PRO A 72 -6.32 20.18 4.40
N HIS A 73 -6.00 19.56 3.27
CA HIS A 73 -4.62 19.23 2.96
C HIS A 73 -3.88 20.52 2.58
N LEU A 74 -2.62 20.62 2.95
CA LEU A 74 -1.74 21.73 2.60
C LEU A 74 -0.40 21.19 2.11
N SER A 75 0.00 21.57 0.90
CA SER A 75 1.27 21.14 0.29
C SER A 75 2.28 22.27 0.19
N CYS A 76 3.56 21.99 0.42
CA CYS A 76 4.61 23.00 0.40
C CYS A 76 5.24 23.22 -0.99
N ILE A 77 5.25 22.19 -1.85
CA ILE A 77 5.80 22.29 -3.21
C ILE A 77 5.02 23.32 -4.03
N GLY A 78 5.76 24.22 -4.68
CA GLY A 78 5.20 25.27 -5.54
C GLY A 78 4.59 26.46 -4.79
N SER A 79 4.71 26.52 -3.46
CA SER A 79 4.22 27.64 -2.64
C SER A 79 5.37 28.46 -2.05
N THR A 80 5.15 29.76 -1.89
CA THR A 80 6.03 30.67 -1.14
C THR A 80 5.61 30.70 0.33
N LYS A 81 6.50 31.09 1.25
CA LYS A 81 6.16 31.24 2.67
C LYS A 81 5.08 32.31 2.88
N GLU A 82 5.10 33.36 2.07
CA GLU A 82 4.08 34.42 2.12
C GLU A 82 2.69 33.88 1.73
N SER A 83 2.60 33.10 0.65
CA SER A 83 1.35 32.46 0.25
C SER A 83 0.85 31.50 1.33
N LEU A 84 1.74 30.67 1.91
CA LEU A 84 1.38 29.78 3.01
C LEU A 84 0.87 30.55 4.23
N ARG A 85 1.49 31.68 4.60
CA ARG A 85 1.03 32.54 5.70
C ARG A 85 -0.38 33.06 5.45
N HIS A 86 -0.67 33.51 4.22
CA HIS A 86 -2.00 33.97 3.85
C HIS A 86 -3.06 32.85 3.92
N ILE A 87 -2.70 31.64 3.48
CA ILE A 87 -3.56 30.45 3.60
C ILE A 87 -3.84 30.13 5.08
N LEU A 88 -2.81 30.13 5.94
CA LEU A 88 -2.95 29.87 7.37
C LEU A 88 -3.81 30.93 8.07
N ALA A 89 -3.67 32.20 7.70
CA ALA A 89 -4.53 33.28 8.19
C ALA A 89 -5.99 33.06 7.78
N THR A 90 -6.23 32.73 6.51
CA THR A 90 -7.57 32.38 6.02
C THR A 90 -8.16 31.18 6.79
N TYR A 91 -7.38 30.13 7.03
CA TYR A 91 -7.85 28.97 7.79
C TYR A 91 -8.20 29.33 9.23
N ARG A 92 -7.41 30.20 9.86
CA ARG A 92 -7.70 30.72 11.20
C ARG A 92 -9.01 31.52 11.23
N GLU A 93 -9.22 32.42 10.27
CA GLU A 93 -10.45 33.22 10.17
C GLU A 93 -11.70 32.36 9.96
N ARG A 94 -11.55 31.22 9.27
CA ARG A 94 -12.63 30.24 9.05
C ARG A 94 -12.79 29.25 10.20
N ASN A 95 -12.08 29.41 11.31
CA ASN A 95 -12.10 28.51 12.46
C ASN A 95 -11.74 27.05 12.10
N ILE A 96 -10.87 26.87 11.12
CA ILE A 96 -10.26 25.57 10.83
C ILE A 96 -9.19 25.35 11.90
N THR A 97 -9.20 24.19 12.54
CA THR A 97 -8.26 23.84 13.63
C THR A 97 -7.43 22.60 13.33
N ARG A 98 -7.58 22.01 12.15
CA ARG A 98 -6.91 20.78 11.74
C ARG A 98 -6.35 20.91 10.33
N ILE A 99 -5.12 20.46 10.09
CA ILE A 99 -4.45 20.52 8.78
C ILE A 99 -3.71 19.22 8.52
N VAL A 100 -3.83 18.70 7.29
CA VAL A 100 -2.98 17.60 6.81
C VAL A 100 -1.79 18.19 6.04
N ALA A 101 -0.63 18.26 6.68
CA ALA A 101 0.59 18.82 6.11
C ALA A 101 1.34 17.80 5.25
N LEU A 102 1.53 18.14 3.98
CA LEU A 102 2.13 17.30 2.97
C LEU A 102 3.27 18.03 2.25
N ARG A 103 4.20 17.26 1.67
CA ARG A 103 5.15 17.83 0.72
C ARG A 103 4.41 18.27 -0.55
N GLY A 104 3.57 17.38 -1.08
CA GLY A 104 3.00 17.49 -2.42
C GLY A 104 3.86 16.77 -3.46
N ASP A 105 3.28 16.60 -4.64
CA ASP A 105 3.92 16.01 -5.81
C ASP A 105 4.44 17.11 -6.74
N MET A 106 5.60 16.87 -7.34
CA MET A 106 6.19 17.77 -8.33
C MET A 106 5.34 17.77 -9.61
N PRO A 107 4.81 18.92 -10.07
CA PRO A 107 4.11 18.98 -11.34
C PRO A 107 5.07 18.68 -12.50
N SER A 108 4.56 18.01 -13.53
CA SER A 108 5.30 17.71 -14.76
C SER A 108 5.90 18.98 -15.36
N GLY A 109 7.23 19.11 -15.38
CA GLY A 109 7.94 20.22 -16.04
C GLY A 109 8.26 21.45 -15.18
N MET A 110 7.89 21.48 -13.89
CA MET A 110 8.22 22.61 -13.01
C MET A 110 9.63 22.46 -12.40
N ARG A 111 10.48 23.50 -12.54
CA ARG A 111 11.87 23.50 -12.03
C ARG A 111 12.04 24.06 -10.62
N SER A 112 11.06 24.81 -10.10
CA SER A 112 11.15 25.42 -8.77
C SER A 112 10.50 24.53 -7.73
N SER A 113 11.23 24.19 -6.67
CA SER A 113 10.75 23.38 -5.54
C SER A 113 9.86 24.18 -4.56
N GLY A 114 9.66 25.48 -4.80
CA GLY A 114 9.15 26.39 -3.77
C GLY A 114 10.21 26.74 -2.72
N GLU A 115 9.82 27.43 -1.65
CA GLU A 115 10.73 27.77 -0.54
C GLU A 115 10.93 26.63 0.46
N LEU A 116 9.99 25.69 0.51
CA LEU A 116 9.98 24.54 1.41
C LEU A 116 10.01 23.26 0.58
N ARG A 117 10.98 22.39 0.84
CA ARG A 117 11.28 21.16 0.09
C ARG A 117 10.68 19.92 0.72
N HIS A 118 10.47 19.95 2.03
CA HIS A 118 10.05 18.78 2.79
C HIS A 118 8.86 19.09 3.69
N ALA A 119 8.05 18.06 3.96
CA ALA A 119 6.87 18.20 4.81
C ALA A 119 7.22 18.60 6.25
N ASN A 120 8.39 18.23 6.79
CA ASN A 120 8.80 18.67 8.13
C ASN A 120 9.02 20.18 8.19
N GLU A 121 9.58 20.78 7.13
CA GLU A 121 9.79 22.24 7.05
C GLU A 121 8.45 22.98 6.99
N LEU A 122 7.43 22.38 6.37
CA LEU A 122 6.06 22.92 6.42
C LEU A 122 5.48 22.84 7.84
N VAL A 123 5.67 21.73 8.55
CA VAL A 123 5.21 21.59 9.94
C VAL A 123 5.91 22.63 10.84
N GLU A 124 7.23 22.75 10.73
CA GLU A 124 8.04 23.75 11.45
C GLU A 124 7.55 25.18 11.16
N PHE A 125 7.28 25.49 9.89
CA PHE A 125 6.74 26.78 9.48
C PHE A 125 5.36 27.06 10.09
N ILE A 126 4.43 26.10 10.00
CA ILE A 126 3.09 26.26 10.60
C ILE A 126 3.21 26.49 12.11
N ARG A 127 4.06 25.73 12.80
CA ARG A 127 4.30 25.87 14.24
C ARG A 127 4.89 27.24 14.59
N ALA A 128 5.86 27.72 13.82
CA ALA A 128 6.47 29.03 14.03
C ALA A 128 5.46 30.19 13.86
N GLU A 129 4.57 30.08 12.87
CA GLU A 129 3.60 31.14 12.55
C GLU A 129 2.34 31.11 13.44
N THR A 130 1.96 29.93 13.94
CA THR A 130 0.61 29.71 14.51
C THR A 130 0.62 29.01 15.87
N GLY A 131 1.78 28.55 16.33
CA GLY A 131 1.92 27.75 17.55
C GLY A 131 1.08 26.47 17.49
N ASP A 132 0.34 26.21 18.56
CA ASP A 132 -0.52 25.03 18.71
C ASP A 132 -1.95 25.24 18.22
N LEU A 133 -2.21 26.33 17.47
CA LEU A 133 -3.55 26.62 16.93
C LEU A 133 -4.11 25.46 16.09
N PHE A 134 -3.25 24.83 15.27
CA PHE A 134 -3.64 23.74 14.39
C PHE A 134 -3.18 22.38 14.94
N SER A 135 -4.09 21.41 14.98
CA SER A 135 -3.75 19.98 15.01
C SER A 135 -3.22 19.59 13.64
N ILE A 136 -1.96 19.14 13.57
CA ILE A 136 -1.28 18.81 12.31
C ILE A 136 -1.18 17.30 12.15
N GLU A 137 -1.75 16.79 11.06
CA GLU A 137 -1.50 15.44 10.58
C GLU A 137 -0.41 15.43 9.51
N VAL A 138 0.43 14.39 9.51
CA VAL A 138 1.42 14.16 8.46
C VAL A 138 1.24 12.80 7.81
N ALA A 139 1.58 12.69 6.52
CA ALA A 139 1.57 11.39 5.84
C ALA A 139 2.64 10.43 6.42
N ALA A 140 2.35 9.14 6.48
CA ALA A 140 3.28 8.06 6.79
C ALA A 140 3.20 6.95 5.74
N TYR A 141 4.26 6.18 5.55
CA TYR A 141 4.31 5.11 4.55
C TYR A 141 4.66 3.80 5.25
N PRO A 142 3.70 2.87 5.42
CA PRO A 142 3.96 1.61 6.12
C PRO A 142 5.03 0.74 5.48
N GLU A 143 5.14 0.78 4.15
CA GLU A 143 6.22 0.13 3.41
C GLU A 143 7.45 1.04 3.38
N PHE A 144 7.44 2.08 2.54
CA PHE A 144 8.28 3.28 2.58
C PHE A 144 7.93 4.19 1.39
N HIS A 145 8.30 5.46 1.41
CA HIS A 145 8.07 6.36 0.28
C HIS A 145 8.93 5.96 -0.95
N PRO A 146 8.39 5.88 -2.19
CA PRO A 146 9.13 5.43 -3.37
C PRO A 146 10.39 6.24 -3.74
N GLN A 147 10.44 7.52 -3.35
CA GLN A 147 11.63 8.37 -3.53
C GLN A 147 12.62 8.33 -2.35
N ALA A 148 12.34 7.55 -1.30
CA ALA A 148 13.28 7.37 -0.20
C ALA A 148 14.38 6.38 -0.60
N ALA A 149 15.61 6.64 -0.18
CA ALA A 149 16.76 5.78 -0.49
C ALA A 149 16.66 4.39 0.18
N SER A 150 15.91 4.29 1.28
CA SER A 150 15.62 3.04 1.98
C SER A 150 14.45 3.23 2.96
N ALA A 151 13.86 2.12 3.42
CA ALA A 151 12.84 2.17 4.48
C ALA A 151 13.35 2.78 5.80
N ALA A 152 14.64 2.56 6.12
CA ALA A 152 15.26 3.16 7.31
C ALA A 152 15.35 4.69 7.19
N GLU A 153 15.72 5.20 6.02
CA GLU A 153 15.76 6.65 5.77
C GLU A 153 14.36 7.27 5.75
N ASP A 154 13.37 6.57 5.18
CA ASP A 154 11.98 7.04 5.22
C ASP A 154 11.46 7.14 6.66
N LEU A 155 11.77 6.16 7.50
CA LEU A 155 11.40 6.18 8.92
C LEU A 155 12.09 7.32 9.68
N LYS A 156 13.36 7.63 9.40
CA LYS A 156 14.05 8.82 9.96
C LYS A 156 13.37 10.13 9.50
N ASN A 157 12.97 10.21 8.23
CA ASN A 157 12.23 11.36 7.73
C ASN A 157 10.84 11.49 8.39
N PHE A 158 10.20 10.36 8.69
CA PHE A 158 8.99 10.35 9.50
C PHE A 158 9.26 10.88 10.92
N GLN A 159 10.30 10.42 11.60
CA GLN A 159 10.72 10.94 12.90
C GLN A 159 10.95 12.46 12.87
N ARG A 160 11.58 13.00 11.81
CA ARG A 160 11.76 14.46 11.64
C ARG A 160 10.43 15.21 11.57
N LYS A 161 9.43 14.68 10.87
CA LYS A 161 8.08 15.27 10.83
C LYS A 161 7.39 15.26 12.19
N VAL A 162 7.58 14.20 12.98
CA VAL A 162 7.06 14.14 14.35
C VAL A 162 7.76 15.16 15.24
N ALA A 163 9.09 15.21 15.20
CA ALA A 163 9.90 16.17 15.95
C ALA A 163 9.61 17.63 15.60
N ALA A 164 9.22 17.91 14.36
CA ALA A 164 8.77 19.22 13.89
C ALA A 164 7.45 19.69 14.56
N GLY A 165 6.70 18.81 15.21
CA GLY A 165 5.48 19.16 15.94
C GLY A 165 4.18 18.58 15.36
N ALA A 166 4.24 17.49 14.59
CA ALA A 166 3.03 16.80 14.13
C ALA A 166 2.29 16.13 15.30
N ASN A 167 0.95 16.23 15.32
CA ASN A 167 0.13 15.66 16.38
C ASN A 167 -0.28 14.21 16.10
N SER A 168 -0.47 13.85 14.83
CA SER A 168 -0.78 12.47 14.42
C SER A 168 -0.31 12.20 12.99
N ALA A 169 -0.40 10.94 12.56
CA ALA A 169 -0.02 10.54 11.21
C ALA A 169 -1.11 9.71 10.52
N ILE A 170 -1.30 9.94 9.22
CA ILE A 170 -2.20 9.15 8.37
C ILE A 170 -1.32 8.33 7.42
N THR A 171 -1.49 7.01 7.41
CA THR A 171 -0.68 6.16 6.54
C THR A 171 -1.15 6.25 5.10
N GLN A 172 -0.26 5.99 4.14
CA GLN A 172 -0.67 5.53 2.81
C GLN A 172 -1.48 4.24 2.96
N TYR A 173 -2.42 4.00 2.05
CA TYR A 173 -3.13 2.72 2.02
C TYR A 173 -2.14 1.56 1.78
N PHE A 174 -2.48 0.36 2.26
CA PHE A 174 -1.65 -0.84 2.13
C PHE A 174 -2.55 -2.05 1.96
N TYR A 175 -2.06 -3.08 1.25
CA TYR A 175 -2.79 -4.34 1.07
C TYR A 175 -2.31 -5.42 2.05
N ASN A 176 -1.09 -5.29 2.57
CA ASN A 176 -0.53 -6.21 3.54
C ASN A 176 -0.55 -5.59 4.96
N SER A 177 -1.36 -6.16 5.85
CA SER A 177 -1.44 -5.72 7.25
C SER A 177 -0.10 -5.81 8.00
N ASP A 178 0.79 -6.74 7.63
CA ASP A 178 2.11 -6.85 8.23
C ASP A 178 2.96 -5.60 8.01
N ALA A 179 2.79 -4.90 6.88
CA ALA A 179 3.50 -3.66 6.62
C ALA A 179 3.13 -2.60 7.67
N TYR A 180 1.83 -2.48 7.98
CA TYR A 180 1.36 -1.57 9.03
C TYR A 180 1.86 -1.98 10.42
N PHE A 181 1.78 -3.26 10.78
CA PHE A 181 2.24 -3.71 12.10
C PHE A 181 3.75 -3.49 12.29
N ARG A 182 4.56 -3.81 11.29
CA ARG A 182 6.02 -3.55 11.30
C ARG A 182 6.33 -2.06 11.40
N PHE A 183 5.58 -1.22 10.68
CA PHE A 183 5.73 0.24 10.78
C PHE A 183 5.42 0.75 12.20
N VAL A 184 4.34 0.26 12.82
CA VAL A 184 3.96 0.64 14.20
C VAL A 184 5.03 0.21 15.20
N GLU A 185 5.59 -0.98 15.05
CA GLU A 185 6.68 -1.49 15.90
C GLU A 185 7.97 -0.71 15.71
N SER A 186 8.34 -0.40 14.46
CA SER A 186 9.52 0.41 14.15
C SER A 186 9.41 1.83 14.72
N CYS A 187 8.23 2.43 14.64
CA CYS A 187 7.96 3.71 15.29
C CYS A 187 8.07 3.63 16.82
N ALA A 188 7.55 2.57 17.43
CA ALA A 188 7.65 2.37 18.89
C ALA A 188 9.10 2.19 19.34
N ALA A 189 9.92 1.45 18.58
CA ALA A 189 11.35 1.28 18.86
C ALA A 189 12.14 2.60 18.80
N LEU A 190 11.66 3.58 18.03
CA LEU A 190 12.21 4.93 17.96
C LEU A 190 11.61 5.92 18.98
N GLY A 191 10.73 5.45 19.87
CA GLY A 191 10.06 6.30 20.85
C GLY A 191 9.01 7.26 20.25
N LEU A 192 8.52 7.00 19.04
CA LEU A 192 7.53 7.86 18.39
C LEU A 192 6.13 7.58 18.94
N ASP A 193 5.61 8.56 19.68
CA ASP A 193 4.44 8.41 20.54
C ASP A 193 3.23 9.26 20.11
N ILE A 194 2.96 9.30 18.81
CA ILE A 194 1.77 9.95 18.24
C ILE A 194 0.76 8.91 17.73
N PRO A 195 -0.54 9.26 17.61
CA PRO A 195 -1.54 8.42 16.97
C PRO A 195 -1.19 8.16 15.50
N ARG A 196 -1.35 6.91 15.05
CA ARG A 196 -1.11 6.45 13.67
C ARG A 196 -2.40 5.89 13.07
N ILE A 197 -3.07 6.72 12.30
CA ILE A 197 -4.33 6.41 11.64
C ILE A 197 -4.02 5.56 10.39
N ALA A 198 -4.51 4.32 10.38
CA ALA A 198 -4.41 3.44 9.23
C ALA A 198 -5.39 3.90 8.15
N ALA A 199 -4.89 4.26 6.97
CA ALA A 199 -5.77 4.49 5.82
C ALA A 199 -6.17 3.17 5.18
N CYS A 200 -7.46 3.01 4.92
CA CYS A 200 -8.01 1.86 4.19
C CYS A 200 -8.65 2.35 2.88
N LEU A 201 -8.36 1.64 1.78
CA LEU A 201 -9.05 1.88 0.51
C LEU A 201 -10.43 1.20 0.55
N TRP A 202 -11.49 1.89 0.14
CA TRP A 202 -12.81 1.27 0.03
C TRP A 202 -12.80 0.22 -1.10
N PRO A 203 -13.14 -1.06 -0.83
CA PRO A 203 -13.00 -2.16 -1.81
C PRO A 203 -13.93 -2.09 -3.04
N GLY A 204 -14.77 -1.05 -3.15
CA GLY A 204 -15.66 -0.82 -4.29
C GLY A 204 -15.15 0.15 -5.36
N CYS A 205 -13.91 0.66 -5.27
CA CYS A 205 -13.35 1.57 -6.27
C CYS A 205 -12.88 0.77 -7.49
N GLY A 206 -13.53 0.91 -8.65
CA GLY A 206 -13.22 0.12 -9.85
C GLY A 206 -11.78 0.23 -10.36
N ASP A 207 -11.35 -0.68 -11.23
CA ASP A 207 -9.96 -0.92 -11.68
C ASP A 207 -9.14 0.33 -12.09
N ARG A 208 -9.78 1.37 -12.62
CA ARG A 208 -9.11 2.65 -12.97
C ARG A 208 -8.69 3.45 -11.73
N ALA A 209 -9.46 3.39 -10.64
CA ALA A 209 -9.10 4.04 -9.38
C ALA A 209 -7.94 3.31 -8.69
N VAL A 210 -7.93 1.98 -8.71
CA VAL A 210 -6.85 1.17 -8.15
C VAL A 210 -5.54 1.35 -8.93
N SER A 211 -5.58 1.27 -10.27
CA SER A 211 -4.39 1.41 -11.12
C SER A 211 -3.79 2.83 -11.16
N SER A 212 -4.63 3.88 -11.12
CA SER A 212 -4.18 5.26 -10.99
C SER A 212 -3.66 5.58 -9.58
N ALA A 213 -4.15 4.87 -8.56
CA ALA A 213 -3.67 5.04 -7.19
C ALA A 213 -2.31 4.37 -6.95
N THR A 214 -2.02 3.21 -7.53
CA THR A 214 -0.83 2.40 -7.20
C THR A 214 0.44 2.86 -7.91
N ARG A 215 0.39 3.19 -9.21
CA ARG A 215 1.58 3.54 -10.01
C ARG A 215 2.45 4.69 -9.44
N PRO A 216 1.91 5.80 -8.90
CA PRO A 216 2.73 6.88 -8.34
C PRO A 216 3.03 6.74 -6.84
N ARG A 217 2.39 5.83 -6.10
CA ARG A 217 2.39 5.82 -4.61
C ARG A 217 3.26 4.76 -3.95
N GLY A 218 3.89 3.88 -4.74
CA GLY A 218 4.88 2.91 -4.25
C GLY A 218 4.31 1.82 -3.33
N THR A 219 2.99 1.62 -3.34
CA THR A 219 2.33 0.56 -2.58
C THR A 219 2.55 -0.78 -3.29
N GLY A 220 3.01 -1.78 -2.55
CA GLY A 220 3.14 -3.14 -3.07
C GLY A 220 1.76 -3.68 -3.40
N THR A 221 1.43 -3.79 -4.69
CA THR A 221 0.32 -4.66 -5.10
C THR A 221 0.69 -6.09 -4.71
N PRO A 222 -0.26 -6.91 -4.23
CA PRO A 222 -0.08 -8.35 -4.22
C PRO A 222 0.39 -8.76 -5.62
N LEU A 223 1.50 -9.48 -5.71
CA LEU A 223 1.97 -10.08 -6.96
C LEU A 223 0.98 -11.18 -7.34
N LEU A 224 -0.15 -10.78 -7.94
CA LEU A 224 -0.96 -11.65 -8.76
C LEU A 224 -0.56 -11.32 -10.19
N HIS A 225 0.12 -12.27 -10.82
CA HIS A 225 0.70 -12.15 -12.16
C HIS A 225 -0.26 -11.46 -13.13
N HIS A 226 0.21 -10.35 -13.69
CA HIS A 226 -0.42 -9.68 -14.80
C HIS A 226 0.34 -10.14 -16.04
N GLU A 227 -0.15 -11.15 -16.75
CA GLU A 227 0.34 -11.44 -18.10
C GLU A 227 -0.52 -10.68 -19.12
N PRO A 228 0.03 -9.69 -19.84
CA PRO A 228 -0.42 -9.40 -21.19
C PRO A 228 0.33 -10.37 -22.12
N GLY A 229 -0.41 -11.20 -22.85
CA GLY A 229 0.18 -12.23 -23.71
C GLY A 229 1.20 -11.69 -24.71
N GLY A 230 2.20 -12.53 -25.02
CA GLY A 230 2.99 -12.43 -26.25
C GLY A 230 4.50 -12.18 -26.08
N THR A 231 5.25 -13.27 -25.95
CA THR A 231 6.62 -13.53 -26.47
C THR A 231 7.87 -12.84 -25.90
N ASN A 232 8.87 -13.74 -25.73
CA ASN A 232 10.33 -13.62 -25.74
C ASN A 232 11.07 -13.19 -24.46
N TYR A 233 11.54 -14.23 -23.77
CA TYR A 233 12.83 -14.26 -23.07
C TYR A 233 13.93 -13.64 -23.95
N HIS A 234 14.59 -12.59 -23.47
CA HIS A 234 16.05 -12.43 -23.53
C HIS A 234 16.45 -11.22 -22.66
N ASP A 235 17.50 -11.44 -21.87
CA ASP A 235 18.31 -10.45 -21.14
C ASP A 235 17.64 -9.56 -20.10
N LEU A 236 18.08 -9.72 -18.85
CA LEU A 236 18.72 -8.64 -18.08
C LEU A 236 19.53 -9.27 -16.94
N ALA A 237 20.79 -9.57 -17.26
CA ALA A 237 21.84 -9.76 -16.28
C ALA A 237 22.28 -8.42 -15.68
N GLN A 238 22.77 -8.49 -14.45
CA GLN A 238 23.65 -7.53 -13.76
C GLN A 238 23.01 -6.31 -13.10
N PHE A 239 22.91 -6.33 -11.76
CA PHE A 239 23.54 -5.32 -10.91
C PHE A 239 23.97 -5.96 -9.57
N ARG A 240 25.29 -6.01 -9.34
CA ARG A 240 25.92 -6.30 -8.04
C ARG A 240 26.33 -4.97 -7.41
N PHE A 241 26.07 -4.82 -6.11
CA PHE A 241 26.93 -4.04 -5.22
C PHE A 241 27.26 -4.86 -3.99
N ILE A 242 28.55 -5.18 -3.83
CA ILE A 242 29.14 -5.64 -2.58
C ILE A 242 29.69 -4.39 -1.89
N LYS A 243 29.32 -4.16 -0.62
CA LYS A 243 30.11 -3.35 0.31
C LYS A 243 30.47 -4.19 1.55
N PRO A 244 31.71 -4.12 2.06
CA PRO A 244 32.14 -4.83 3.25
C PRO A 244 31.70 -4.09 4.52
N GLY A 245 31.33 -4.83 5.57
CA GLY A 245 31.29 -4.30 6.94
C GLY A 245 29.92 -4.01 7.59
N VAL A 246 28.87 -4.76 7.26
CA VAL A 246 27.61 -4.75 8.04
C VAL A 246 27.37 -6.13 8.63
N ALA A 247 27.09 -6.20 9.94
CA ALA A 247 26.74 -7.41 10.68
C ALA A 247 25.62 -8.21 9.97
N PRO A 248 25.61 -9.56 10.08
CA PRO A 248 24.87 -10.41 9.15
C PRO A 248 23.35 -10.16 9.26
N HIS A 249 22.79 -9.55 8.22
CA HIS A 249 21.38 -9.66 7.91
C HIS A 249 20.98 -11.15 7.93
N ARG A 250 19.83 -11.48 8.52
CA ARG A 250 19.16 -12.77 8.36
C ARG A 250 19.25 -13.17 6.89
N MET A 251 20.11 -14.13 6.56
CA MET A 251 20.31 -14.59 5.20
C MET A 251 18.98 -15.16 4.70
N ARG A 252 18.47 -14.58 3.62
CA ARG A 252 17.31 -15.12 2.89
C ARG A 252 17.75 -16.49 2.36
N VAL A 253 17.15 -17.57 2.85
CA VAL A 253 17.48 -18.93 2.42
C VAL A 253 17.07 -19.05 0.93
N PRO A 254 18.00 -19.37 0.01
CA PRO A 254 17.69 -19.47 -1.41
C PRO A 254 16.73 -20.62 -1.67
N ARG A 255 15.83 -20.42 -2.65
CA ARG A 255 14.81 -21.40 -3.05
C ARG A 255 15.17 -21.96 -4.43
N LEU A 256 15.05 -23.27 -4.61
CA LEU A 256 15.39 -23.97 -5.84
C LEU A 256 14.25 -24.93 -6.22
N TYR A 257 13.72 -24.75 -7.42
CA TYR A 257 12.78 -25.69 -8.02
C TYR A 257 13.53 -26.89 -8.59
N LEU A 258 13.03 -28.10 -8.35
CA LEU A 258 13.58 -29.33 -8.91
C LEU A 258 12.45 -30.19 -9.49
N ASP A 259 12.56 -30.54 -10.77
CA ASP A 259 11.59 -31.38 -11.47
C ASP A 259 11.87 -32.89 -11.22
N GLN A 260 11.87 -33.27 -9.94
CA GLN A 260 12.10 -34.65 -9.51
C GLN A 260 11.44 -34.92 -8.15
N PRO A 261 11.22 -36.20 -7.80
CA PRO A 261 10.75 -36.56 -6.46
C PRO A 261 11.75 -36.11 -5.38
N LEU A 262 11.21 -35.55 -4.29
CA LEU A 262 11.98 -35.14 -3.11
C LEU A 262 11.49 -35.96 -1.91
N ALA A 263 12.42 -36.44 -1.09
CA ALA A 263 12.14 -37.18 0.13
C ALA A 263 13.07 -36.76 1.25
N LEU A 264 12.56 -36.82 2.49
CA LEU A 264 13.37 -36.53 3.67
C LEU A 264 14.51 -37.52 3.82
N GLN A 265 15.67 -37.00 4.23
CA GLN A 265 16.89 -37.78 4.48
C GLN A 265 17.43 -38.52 3.24
N GLN A 266 16.92 -38.23 2.05
CA GLN A 266 17.43 -38.77 0.80
C GLN A 266 18.25 -37.71 0.06
N ALA A 267 19.53 -38.00 -0.18
CA ALA A 267 20.41 -37.08 -0.89
C ALA A 267 19.91 -36.84 -2.33
N VAL A 268 19.83 -35.57 -2.70
CA VAL A 268 19.40 -35.07 -4.00
C VAL A 268 20.62 -34.58 -4.75
N LEU A 269 21.00 -35.31 -5.80
CA LEU A 269 22.05 -34.91 -6.71
C LEU A 269 21.49 -33.86 -7.69
N LEU A 270 22.11 -32.70 -7.75
CA LEU A 270 21.71 -31.65 -8.67
C LEU A 270 22.28 -31.89 -10.06
N ASP A 271 21.57 -31.42 -11.09
CA ASP A 271 22.13 -31.32 -12.43
C ASP A 271 23.26 -30.27 -12.50
N LYS A 272 23.90 -30.17 -13.66
CA LYS A 272 25.02 -29.26 -13.87
C LYS A 272 24.62 -27.78 -13.75
N GLU A 273 23.40 -27.44 -14.14
CA GLU A 273 22.90 -26.06 -14.18
C GLU A 273 22.56 -25.56 -12.77
N ALA A 274 21.75 -26.32 -12.03
CA ALA A 274 21.42 -26.08 -10.63
C ALA A 274 22.68 -26.10 -9.74
N SER A 275 23.61 -27.02 -10.00
CA SER A 275 24.91 -27.04 -9.31
C SER A 275 25.72 -25.78 -9.57
N HIS A 276 25.79 -25.32 -10.82
CA HIS A 276 26.48 -24.09 -11.19
C HIS A 276 25.82 -22.86 -10.54
N TYR A 277 24.49 -22.80 -10.54
CA TYR A 277 23.74 -21.72 -9.91
C TYR A 277 24.03 -21.60 -8.41
N LEU A 278 23.95 -22.70 -7.65
CA LEU A 278 24.22 -22.66 -6.21
C LEU A 278 25.68 -22.36 -5.87
N THR A 279 26.63 -22.99 -6.56
CA THR A 279 28.06 -22.95 -6.18
C THR A 279 28.84 -21.80 -6.83
N ARG A 280 28.49 -21.38 -8.04
CA ARG A 280 29.21 -20.32 -8.78
C ARG A 280 28.49 -18.98 -8.75
N VAL A 281 27.17 -18.98 -8.93
CA VAL A 281 26.37 -17.74 -8.94
C VAL A 281 26.09 -17.25 -7.52
N LEU A 282 25.45 -18.09 -6.69
CA LEU A 282 25.16 -17.78 -5.29
C LEU A 282 26.35 -17.99 -4.36
N ARG A 283 27.38 -18.70 -4.81
CA ARG A 283 28.63 -18.94 -4.07
C ARG A 283 28.40 -19.62 -2.72
N LEU A 284 27.40 -20.49 -2.65
CA LEU A 284 27.11 -21.28 -1.45
C LEU A 284 28.22 -22.30 -1.21
N ARG A 285 28.50 -22.54 0.08
CA ARG A 285 29.44 -23.55 0.55
C ARG A 285 28.67 -24.68 1.25
N GLU A 286 29.36 -25.79 1.48
CA GLU A 286 28.82 -26.88 2.29
C GLU A 286 28.26 -26.35 3.62
N ARG A 287 27.21 -27.02 4.11
CA ARG A 287 26.36 -26.61 5.25
C ARG A 287 25.43 -25.43 4.98
N ALA A 288 25.44 -24.82 3.79
CA ALA A 288 24.44 -23.82 3.42
C ALA A 288 23.03 -24.43 3.39
N LYS A 289 22.05 -23.68 3.87
CA LYS A 289 20.64 -24.06 3.79
C LYS A 289 20.04 -23.61 2.45
N VAL A 290 19.21 -24.45 1.85
CA VAL A 290 18.48 -24.20 0.60
C VAL A 290 17.07 -24.78 0.76
N ILE A 291 16.06 -24.06 0.30
CA ILE A 291 14.69 -24.57 0.23
C ILE A 291 14.47 -25.23 -1.13
N LEU A 292 14.03 -26.49 -1.15
CA LEU A 292 13.69 -27.25 -2.34
C LEU A 292 12.17 -27.40 -2.47
N PHE A 293 11.66 -27.33 -3.68
CA PHE A 293 10.24 -27.60 -3.98
C PHE A 293 10.11 -28.17 -5.40
N ASN A 294 9.09 -28.99 -5.63
CA ASN A 294 8.90 -29.73 -6.88
C ASN A 294 7.46 -29.63 -7.43
N GLY A 295 6.68 -28.65 -6.95
CA GLY A 295 5.30 -28.43 -7.42
C GLY A 295 4.26 -29.44 -6.92
N ALA A 296 4.66 -30.48 -6.17
CA ALA A 296 3.74 -31.47 -5.59
C ALA A 296 3.13 -31.06 -4.24
N GLY A 297 3.28 -29.79 -3.84
CA GLY A 297 2.91 -29.29 -2.53
C GLY A 297 4.07 -29.35 -1.52
N GLY A 298 4.15 -28.34 -0.66
CA GLY A 298 5.17 -28.23 0.38
C GLY A 298 6.57 -27.82 -0.10
N GLU A 299 7.44 -27.67 0.89
CA GLU A 299 8.81 -27.17 0.76
C GLU A 299 9.74 -27.96 1.67
N TYR A 300 10.94 -28.28 1.19
CA TYR A 300 11.95 -29.02 1.93
C TYR A 300 13.12 -28.10 2.29
N LEU A 301 13.40 -27.91 3.57
CA LEU A 301 14.65 -27.29 4.00
C LEU A 301 15.78 -28.32 3.88
N ALA A 302 16.71 -28.08 2.97
CA ALA A 302 17.83 -28.93 2.68
C ALA A 302 19.18 -28.29 3.01
N THR A 303 20.18 -29.12 3.29
CA THR A 303 21.56 -28.70 3.54
C THR A 303 22.44 -29.11 2.38
N LEU A 304 23.30 -28.19 1.90
CA LEU A 304 24.31 -28.50 0.89
C LEU A 304 25.40 -29.38 1.50
N THR A 305 25.50 -30.63 1.08
CA THR A 305 26.44 -31.62 1.64
C THR A 305 27.71 -31.78 0.80
N ALA A 306 27.63 -31.56 -0.51
CA ALA A 306 28.77 -31.60 -1.42
C ALA A 306 28.62 -30.54 -2.52
N THR A 307 29.75 -30.07 -3.06
CA THR A 307 29.78 -29.03 -4.10
C THR A 307 30.43 -29.47 -5.42
N ALA A 308 31.03 -30.67 -5.47
CA ALA A 308 31.68 -31.24 -6.65
C ALA A 308 31.52 -32.77 -6.68
N PRO A 309 31.42 -33.43 -7.86
CA PRO A 309 31.41 -32.85 -9.21
C PRO A 309 30.10 -32.11 -9.54
N ASN A 310 28.97 -32.56 -8.97
CA ASN A 310 27.71 -31.83 -8.91
C ASN A 310 27.35 -31.59 -7.43
N ALA A 311 26.63 -30.51 -7.15
CA ALA A 311 26.18 -30.20 -5.82
C ALA A 311 25.16 -31.24 -5.34
N THR A 312 25.24 -31.60 -4.05
CA THR A 312 24.32 -32.54 -3.42
C THR A 312 23.62 -31.86 -2.25
N LEU A 313 22.30 -31.96 -2.19
CA LEU A 313 21.49 -31.43 -1.11
C LEU A 313 20.86 -32.56 -0.31
N LEU A 314 20.78 -32.41 1.01
CA LEU A 314 20.09 -33.33 1.89
C LEU A 314 18.85 -32.65 2.49
N PRO A 315 17.62 -32.99 2.05
CA PRO A 315 16.38 -32.54 2.68
C PRO A 315 16.29 -33.02 4.13
N GLU A 316 16.22 -32.10 5.08
CA GLU A 316 16.18 -32.41 6.52
C GLU A 316 14.78 -32.23 7.11
N TYR A 317 14.06 -31.20 6.68
CA TYR A 317 12.73 -30.85 7.18
C TYR A 317 11.77 -30.59 6.04
N PHE A 318 10.55 -31.10 6.15
CA PHE A 318 9.46 -30.81 5.25
C PHE A 318 8.49 -29.87 5.96
N THR A 319 8.11 -28.83 5.27
CA THR A 319 7.05 -27.91 5.69
C THR A 319 6.03 -27.84 4.58
N GLU A 320 4.79 -28.13 4.91
CA GLU A 320 3.66 -27.79 4.06
C GLU A 320 3.16 -26.42 4.55
N PRO A 321 3.61 -25.29 3.95
CA PRO A 321 3.07 -24.01 4.35
C PRO A 321 1.57 -24.05 4.05
N LEU A 322 0.76 -23.83 5.08
CA LEU A 322 -0.66 -23.48 4.96
C LEU A 322 -0.75 -22.17 4.17
N SER A 323 -0.67 -22.32 2.87
CA SER A 323 -0.69 -21.21 1.90
C SER A 323 -2.13 -20.74 1.69
N GLU A 324 -3.08 -21.60 2.05
CA GLU A 324 -4.50 -21.32 2.02
C GLU A 324 -4.98 -20.81 3.38
N SER A 325 -5.81 -19.78 3.33
CA SER A 325 -6.50 -19.28 4.50
C SER A 325 -7.36 -20.41 5.11
N PRO A 326 -7.34 -20.64 6.44
CA PRO A 326 -8.23 -21.60 7.08
C PRO A 326 -9.71 -21.16 7.04
N LEU A 327 -9.99 -19.96 6.53
CA LEU A 327 -11.35 -19.44 6.41
C LEU A 327 -12.00 -19.96 5.13
N ILE A 328 -13.18 -20.56 5.27
CA ILE A 328 -14.05 -20.89 4.14
C ILE A 328 -14.73 -19.59 3.69
N LEU A 329 -14.23 -18.99 2.62
CA LEU A 329 -14.71 -17.71 2.12
C LEU A 329 -15.85 -17.89 1.12
N HIS A 330 -17.04 -17.40 1.47
CA HIS A 330 -18.19 -17.32 0.57
C HIS A 330 -18.34 -15.89 0.06
N LEU A 331 -18.06 -15.67 -1.23
CA LEU A 331 -18.12 -14.36 -1.87
C LEU A 331 -19.48 -14.12 -2.52
N ALA A 332 -20.22 -13.16 -1.99
CA ALA A 332 -21.40 -12.58 -2.62
C ALA A 332 -20.99 -11.55 -3.70
N GLN A 333 -21.04 -11.92 -4.99
CA GLN A 333 -20.57 -11.09 -6.10
C GLN A 333 -21.72 -10.57 -6.97
N GLY A 334 -21.89 -9.24 -7.06
CA GLY A 334 -22.85 -8.64 -7.99
C GLY A 334 -22.52 -8.92 -9.46
N ILE A 335 -23.51 -9.33 -10.25
CA ILE A 335 -23.28 -9.66 -11.67
C ILE A 335 -22.81 -8.42 -12.44
N SER A 336 -21.64 -8.52 -13.04
CA SER A 336 -20.98 -7.47 -13.83
C SER A 336 -21.01 -7.75 -15.34
N ARG A 337 -20.91 -6.70 -16.16
CA ARG A 337 -20.92 -6.79 -17.63
C ARG A 337 -19.59 -7.29 -18.19
N GLY A 338 -19.68 -8.18 -19.19
CA GLY A 338 -18.54 -8.64 -20.00
C GLY A 338 -17.43 -9.30 -19.17
N GLU A 339 -16.18 -9.06 -19.59
CA GLU A 339 -14.96 -9.64 -19.01
C GLU A 339 -14.73 -9.29 -17.53
N ARG A 340 -15.39 -8.27 -16.99
CA ARG A 340 -15.26 -7.89 -15.57
C ARG A 340 -15.71 -9.01 -14.64
N MET A 341 -16.74 -9.76 -15.02
CA MET A 341 -17.21 -10.89 -14.22
C MET A 341 -16.19 -12.03 -14.25
N HIS A 342 -15.58 -12.29 -15.41
CA HIS A 342 -14.55 -13.32 -15.56
C HIS A 342 -13.33 -12.98 -14.71
N TYR A 343 -12.89 -11.72 -14.76
CA TYR A 343 -11.80 -11.23 -13.94
C TYR A 343 -12.11 -11.34 -12.44
N ALA A 344 -13.32 -10.96 -12.00
CA ALA A 344 -13.71 -11.08 -10.60
C ALA A 344 -13.71 -12.53 -10.10
N ILE A 345 -14.21 -13.46 -10.92
CA ILE A 345 -14.19 -14.90 -10.61
C ILE A 345 -12.74 -15.41 -10.55
N GLN A 346 -11.93 -15.09 -11.55
CA GLN A 346 -10.52 -15.46 -11.59
C GLN A 346 -9.79 -14.98 -10.33
N LYS A 347 -9.95 -13.71 -9.95
CA LYS A 347 -9.28 -13.15 -8.77
C LYS A 347 -9.82 -13.70 -7.46
N ALA A 348 -11.12 -13.98 -7.38
CA ALA A 348 -11.68 -14.64 -6.20
C ALA A 348 -11.06 -16.04 -6.01
N VAL A 349 -10.93 -16.82 -7.08
CA VAL A 349 -10.29 -18.14 -7.02
C VAL A 349 -8.80 -18.03 -6.65
N GLU A 350 -8.05 -17.13 -7.29
CA GLU A 350 -6.63 -16.88 -6.95
C GLU A 350 -6.41 -16.47 -5.48
N LEU A 351 -7.40 -15.80 -4.87
CA LEU A 351 -7.37 -15.39 -3.47
C LEU A 351 -7.87 -16.47 -2.49
N GLY A 352 -8.21 -17.67 -2.99
CA GLY A 352 -8.67 -18.79 -2.16
C GLY A 352 -10.13 -18.69 -1.73
N VAL A 353 -10.99 -18.00 -2.50
CA VAL A 353 -12.44 -17.98 -2.25
C VAL A 353 -13.02 -19.37 -2.52
N SER A 354 -13.64 -19.97 -1.50
CA SER A 354 -14.17 -21.33 -1.54
C SER A 354 -15.49 -21.44 -2.30
N THR A 355 -16.30 -20.38 -2.30
CA THR A 355 -17.60 -20.38 -2.99
C THR A 355 -17.94 -18.97 -3.45
N ILE A 356 -18.41 -18.83 -4.69
CA ILE A 356 -18.87 -17.55 -5.25
C ILE A 356 -20.37 -17.65 -5.51
N GLN A 357 -21.15 -16.77 -4.88
CA GLN A 357 -22.58 -16.61 -5.08
C GLN A 357 -22.85 -15.35 -5.92
N PRO A 358 -23.25 -15.49 -7.20
CA PRO A 358 -23.68 -14.35 -7.99
C PRO A 358 -24.96 -13.72 -7.40
N ILE A 359 -24.98 -12.39 -7.30
CA ILE A 359 -26.12 -11.61 -6.80
C ILE A 359 -26.66 -10.70 -7.91
N VAL A 360 -27.97 -10.78 -8.13
CA VAL A 360 -28.72 -9.82 -8.95
C VAL A 360 -29.30 -8.77 -8.00
N SER A 361 -28.92 -7.50 -8.20
CA SER A 361 -29.44 -6.37 -7.43
C SER A 361 -30.06 -5.32 -8.36
N ARG A 362 -30.77 -4.34 -7.78
CA ARG A 362 -31.30 -3.18 -8.53
C ARG A 362 -30.22 -2.34 -9.22
N TYR A 363 -28.95 -2.51 -8.83
CA TYR A 363 -27.80 -1.82 -9.41
C TYR A 363 -27.05 -2.68 -10.44
N CYS A 364 -27.47 -3.93 -10.67
CA CYS A 364 -26.91 -4.77 -11.72
C CYS A 364 -27.44 -4.33 -13.07
N GLU A 365 -26.55 -3.80 -13.91
CA GLU A 365 -26.91 -3.41 -15.28
C GLU A 365 -27.14 -4.61 -16.20
N VAL A 366 -26.71 -5.82 -15.80
CA VAL A 366 -26.96 -7.07 -16.51
C VAL A 366 -28.28 -7.65 -16.04
N LYS A 367 -29.28 -7.68 -16.94
CA LYS A 367 -30.49 -8.47 -16.76
C LYS A 367 -30.33 -9.76 -17.57
N LEU A 368 -30.12 -10.87 -16.89
CA LEU A 368 -30.07 -12.19 -17.51
C LEU A 368 -31.47 -12.81 -17.43
N ASP A 369 -31.98 -13.30 -18.56
CA ASP A 369 -33.12 -14.22 -18.55
C ASP A 369 -32.69 -15.62 -18.04
N GLN A 370 -33.64 -16.50 -17.75
CA GLN A 370 -33.36 -17.81 -17.16
C GLN A 370 -32.45 -18.68 -18.05
N GLU A 371 -32.58 -18.57 -19.37
CA GLU A 371 -31.84 -19.39 -20.33
C GLU A 371 -30.38 -18.92 -20.48
N ARG A 372 -30.15 -17.59 -20.53
CA ARG A 372 -28.81 -16.97 -20.57
C ARG A 372 -28.10 -17.06 -19.22
N SER A 373 -28.83 -17.10 -18.11
CA SER A 373 -28.27 -17.31 -16.77
C SER A 373 -27.58 -18.68 -16.67
N SER A 374 -28.24 -19.73 -17.16
CA SER A 374 -27.71 -21.09 -17.11
C SER A 374 -26.44 -21.26 -17.96
N LYS A 375 -26.42 -20.69 -19.17
CA LYS A 375 -25.23 -20.69 -20.05
C LYS A 375 -24.06 -19.94 -19.44
N ARG A 376 -24.31 -18.82 -18.75
CA ARG A 376 -23.26 -18.04 -18.08
C ARG A 376 -22.73 -18.73 -16.83
N GLN A 377 -23.60 -19.36 -16.05
CA GLN A 377 -23.19 -20.15 -14.89
C GLN A 377 -22.25 -21.29 -15.32
N LEU A 378 -22.58 -22.00 -16.40
CA LEU A 378 -21.72 -23.06 -16.94
C LEU A 378 -20.39 -22.55 -17.49
N HIS A 379 -20.31 -21.30 -17.94
CA HIS A 379 -19.07 -20.69 -18.41
C HIS A 379 -18.16 -20.22 -17.27
N TRP A 380 -18.72 -19.97 -16.08
CA TRP A 380 -18.01 -19.49 -14.89
C TRP A 380 -17.54 -20.60 -13.97
N GLN A 381 -18.19 -21.77 -14.04
CA GLN A 381 -17.71 -23.04 -13.50
C GLN A 381 -16.60 -23.60 -14.39
#